data_AF-A0A938X5N6-F1
#
_entry.id   AF-A0A938X5N6-F1
#
_cell.length_a   1.000
_cell.length_b   1.000
_cell.length_c   1.000
_cell.angle_alpha   90.00
_cell.angle_beta   90.00
_cell.angle_gamma   90.00
#
_symmetry.space_group_name_H-M   'P 1'
#
loop_
_entity.id
_entity.type
_entity.pdbx_description
1 polymer ?
#
loop_
_entity_poly.entity_id
_entity_poly.type
_entity_poly.pdbx_seq_one_letter_code
_entity_poly.pdbx_strand_id
1 'polypeptide(L)'
;MNTADKRRRDTTLTIRVTQKEKERIRKNAAKANRNVTDYLVALSLETPIHVAEDIKPLLIELKRIGNNINQIAAKIHSGAFTSYNFQDVIDGQKKIYDVLLEIVRNRQWQR
;
A
#
# COMPACT_ATOMS: atom_id res chain seq x y z
N MET A 1 3.97 34.29 30.15
CA MET A 1 2.66 33.62 29.96
C MET A 1 2.67 32.99 28.58
N ASN A 2 2.71 31.66 28.51
CA ASN A 2 2.71 30.92 27.24
C ASN A 2 1.36 30.24 27.11
N THR A 3 0.43 30.87 26.39
CA THR A 3 -0.87 30.27 26.07
C THR A 3 -0.65 29.22 25.00
N ALA A 4 -0.40 27.98 25.43
CA ALA A 4 -0.63 26.81 24.60
C ALA A 4 -2.08 26.88 24.13
N ASP A 5 -2.28 27.18 22.85
CA ASP A 5 -3.58 27.20 22.21
C ASP A 5 -4.17 25.79 22.34
N LYS A 6 -5.00 25.59 23.37
CA LYS A 6 -5.66 24.32 23.66
C LYS A 6 -6.55 24.04 22.45
N ARG A 7 -6.16 23.08 21.61
CA ARG A 7 -6.90 22.63 20.42
C ARG A 7 -8.41 22.59 20.69
N ARG A 8 -9.12 23.65 20.30
CA ARG A 8 -10.56 23.77 20.48
C ARG A 8 -11.25 23.04 19.33
N ARG A 9 -12.18 22.14 19.66
CA ARG A 9 -12.99 21.41 18.67
C ARG A 9 -14.37 22.04 18.62
N ASP A 10 -14.49 23.15 17.91
CA ASP A 10 -15.72 23.95 17.76
C ASP A 10 -16.49 23.67 16.47
N THR A 11 -15.89 22.93 15.53
CA THR A 11 -16.49 22.59 14.24
C THR A 11 -17.06 21.17 14.25
N THR A 12 -18.29 21.01 13.75
CA THR A 12 -18.99 19.71 13.66
C THR A 12 -18.92 19.13 12.25
N LEU A 13 -18.60 17.83 12.15
CA LEU A 13 -18.72 17.05 10.90
C LEU A 13 -19.88 16.05 11.04
N THR A 14 -20.90 16.17 10.19
CA THR A 14 -22.06 15.25 10.19
C THR A 14 -21.90 14.20 9.11
N ILE A 15 -22.00 12.92 9.47
CA ILE A 15 -21.94 11.78 8.54
C ILE A 15 -23.22 10.93 8.64
N ARG A 16 -23.65 10.36 7.51
CA ARG A 16 -24.73 9.37 7.48
C ARG A 16 -24.12 7.98 7.53
N VAL A 17 -24.63 7.13 8.43
CA VAL A 17 -24.21 5.75 8.61
C VAL A 17 -25.43 4.88 8.83
N THR A 18 -25.31 3.60 8.50
CA THR A 18 -26.28 2.59 8.92
C THR A 18 -26.17 2.32 10.42
N GLN A 19 -27.21 1.74 11.01
CA GLN A 19 -27.19 1.35 12.42
C GLN A 19 -26.05 0.36 12.74
N LYS A 20 -25.83 -0.61 11.84
CA LYS A 20 -24.75 -1.61 11.97
C LYS A 20 -23.36 -0.97 11.95
N GLU A 21 -23.13 0.02 11.08
CA GLU A 21 -21.87 0.77 11.04
C GLU A 21 -21.67 1.59 12.32
N LYS A 22 -22.73 2.26 12.80
CA LYS A 22 -22.69 3.04 14.04
C LYS A 22 -22.28 2.18 15.25
N GLU A 23 -22.86 0.99 15.38
CA GLU A 23 -22.51 0.03 16.43
C GLU A 23 -21.06 -0.45 16.31
N ARG A 24 -20.62 -0.74 15.09
CA ARG A 24 -19.24 -1.18 14.83
C ARG A 24 -18.22 -0.09 15.17
N ILE A 25 -18.48 1.16 14.79
CA ILE A 25 -17.64 2.31 15.13
C ILE A 25 -17.53 2.46 16.65
N ARG A 26 -18.66 2.40 17.38
CA ARG A 26 -18.67 2.48 18.85
C ARG A 26 -17.86 1.36 19.50
N LYS A 27 -18.05 0.12 19.05
CA LYS A 27 -17.31 -1.04 19.57
C LYS A 27 -15.80 -0.89 19.35
N ASN A 28 -15.38 -0.43 18.17
CA ASN A 28 -13.97 -0.25 17.87
C ASN A 28 -13.35 0.91 18.65
N ALA A 29 -14.07 2.03 18.80
CA ALA A 29 -13.63 3.15 19.64
C ALA A 29 -13.42 2.71 21.09
N ALA A 30 -14.36 1.93 21.65
CA ALA A 30 -14.23 1.37 22.99
C ALA A 30 -13.02 0.41 23.11
N LYS A 31 -12.79 -0.47 22.13
CA LYS A 31 -11.60 -1.34 22.08
C LYS A 31 -10.28 -0.55 22.04
N ALA A 32 -10.28 0.59 21.36
CA ALA A 32 -9.14 1.49 21.27
C ALA A 32 -9.01 2.44 22.47
N ASN A 33 -9.87 2.29 23.49
CA ASN A 33 -9.94 3.15 24.68
C ASN A 33 -10.09 4.65 24.35
N ARG A 34 -10.88 4.97 23.32
CA ARG A 34 -11.13 6.33 22.83
C ARG A 34 -12.62 6.60 22.73
N ASN A 35 -13.03 7.87 22.90
CA ASN A 35 -14.39 8.26 22.49
C ASN A 35 -14.51 8.24 20.95
N VAL A 36 -15.73 8.22 20.44
CA VAL A 36 -16.00 8.09 19.01
C VAL A 36 -15.35 9.21 18.19
N THR A 37 -15.39 10.45 18.68
CA THR A 37 -14.78 11.59 17.99
C THR A 37 -13.26 11.45 17.90
N ASP A 38 -12.60 11.14 19.02
CA ASP A 38 -11.14 10.92 19.06
C ASP A 38 -10.72 9.75 18.18
N TYR A 39 -11.49 8.67 18.20
CA TYR A 39 -11.24 7.49 17.38
C TYR A 39 -11.35 7.81 15.88
N LEU A 40 -12.43 8.47 15.47
CA LEU A 40 -12.64 8.83 14.06
C LEU A 40 -11.63 9.88 13.57
N VAL A 41 -11.31 10.89 14.39
CA VAL A 41 -10.31 11.89 14.02
C VAL A 41 -8.92 11.27 13.92
N ALA A 42 -8.53 10.41 14.87
CA ALA A 42 -7.25 9.70 14.80
C ALA A 42 -7.17 8.84 13.54
N LEU A 43 -8.20 8.00 13.29
CA LEU A 43 -8.25 7.19 12.07
C LEU A 43 -8.16 8.02 10.79
N SER A 44 -8.95 9.08 10.66
CA SER A 44 -8.96 9.90 9.44
C SER A 44 -7.66 10.65 9.19
N LEU A 45 -6.86 10.91 10.24
CA LEU A 45 -5.56 11.58 10.13
C LEU A 45 -4.38 10.61 10.01
N GLU A 46 -4.52 9.40 10.54
CA GLU A 46 -3.47 8.38 10.58
C GLU A 46 -3.60 7.33 9.47
N THR A 47 -4.76 7.22 8.81
CA THR A 47 -4.97 6.25 7.72
C THR A 47 -4.57 6.89 6.39
N PRO A 48 -3.43 6.51 5.79
CA PRO A 48 -3.08 6.99 4.46
C PRO A 48 -4.11 6.50 3.44
N ILE A 49 -4.73 7.43 2.73
CA ILE A 49 -5.61 7.11 1.59
C ILE A 49 -4.72 6.80 0.40
N HIS A 50 -4.46 5.52 0.16
CA HIS A 50 -3.72 5.08 -1.02
C HIS A 50 -4.65 5.03 -2.24
N VAL A 51 -4.60 6.08 -3.06
CA VAL A 51 -5.22 6.09 -4.38
C VAL A 51 -4.40 5.17 -5.29
N ALA A 52 -5.00 4.09 -5.77
CA ALA A 52 -4.33 3.06 -6.57
C ALA A 52 -4.06 3.47 -8.04
N GLU A 53 -3.86 4.76 -8.31
CA GLU A 53 -3.57 5.25 -9.66
C GLU A 53 -2.18 4.79 -10.15
N ASP A 54 -1.21 4.70 -9.24
CA ASP A 54 0.19 4.36 -9.57
C ASP A 54 0.46 2.86 -9.82
N ILE A 55 -0.54 1.99 -9.60
CA ILE A 55 -0.35 0.53 -9.76
C ILE A 55 -0.44 0.11 -11.23
N LYS A 56 -1.25 0.78 -12.04
CA LYS A 56 -1.43 0.43 -13.45
C LYS A 56 -0.13 0.52 -14.26
N PRO A 57 0.65 1.62 -14.18
CA PRO A 57 1.94 1.72 -14.85
C PRO A 57 2.92 0.61 -14.41
N LEU A 58 2.95 0.31 -13.10
CA LEU A 58 3.80 -0.75 -12.55
C LEU A 58 3.45 -2.15 -13.12
N LEU A 59 2.16 -2.46 -13.27
CA LEU A 59 1.71 -3.72 -13.85
C LEU A 59 2.07 -3.84 -15.33
N ILE A 60 2.06 -2.73 -16.07
CA ILE A 60 2.47 -2.69 -17.49
C ILE A 60 3.96 -2.99 -17.60
N GLU A 61 4.80 -2.36 -16.77
CA GLU A 61 6.24 -2.61 -16.77
C GLU A 61 6.56 -4.05 -16.34
N LEU A 62 5.87 -4.58 -15.33
CA LEU A 62 6.04 -5.98 -14.92
C LEU A 62 5.69 -6.96 -16.05
N LYS A 63 4.60 -6.69 -16.79
CA LYS A 63 4.22 -7.49 -17.97
C LYS A 63 5.29 -7.41 -19.06
N ARG A 64 5.87 -6.22 -19.27
CA ARG A 64 6.95 -6.02 -20.25
C ARG A 64 8.22 -6.79 -19.88
N ILE A 65 8.58 -6.81 -18.59
CA ILE A 65 9.69 -7.60 -18.05
C ILE A 65 9.44 -9.10 -18.25
N GLY A 66 8.25 -9.60 -17.90
CA GLY A 66 7.88 -11.00 -18.11
C GLY A 66 7.96 -11.42 -19.58
N ASN A 67 7.52 -10.55 -20.49
CA ASN A 67 7.63 -10.79 -21.93
C ASN A 67 9.09 -10.87 -22.41
N ASN A 68 9.99 -10.04 -21.88
CA ASN A 68 11.41 -10.08 -22.21
C ASN A 68 12.06 -11.38 -21.73
N ILE A 69 11.73 -11.84 -20.52
CA ILE A 69 12.21 -13.12 -19.97
C ILE A 69 11.75 -14.29 -20.84
N ASN A 70 10.47 -14.32 -21.23
CA ASN A 70 9.93 -15.36 -22.11
C ASN A 70 10.65 -15.40 -23.46
N GLN A 71 10.99 -14.25 -24.02
CA GLN A 71 11.75 -14.17 -25.28
C GLN A 71 13.19 -14.68 -25.12
N ILE A 72 13.85 -14.37 -23.99
CA ILE A 72 15.20 -14.88 -23.70
C ILE A 72 15.16 -16.40 -23.54
N ALA A 73 14.21 -16.93 -22.75
CA ALA A 73 14.04 -18.37 -22.55
C ALA A 73 13.77 -19.11 -23.87
N ALA A 74 12.91 -18.53 -24.73
CA ALA A 74 12.61 -19.11 -26.04
C ALA A 74 13.85 -19.17 -26.95
N LYS A 75 14.69 -18.12 -26.98
CA LYS A 75 15.93 -18.10 -27.77
C LYS A 75 16.99 -19.07 -27.25
N ILE A 76 17.06 -19.28 -25.94
CA ILE A 76 17.93 -20.29 -25.33
C ILE A 76 17.44 -21.69 -25.70
N HIS A 77 16.14 -21.95 -25.57
CA HIS A 77 15.55 -23.25 -25.91
C HIS A 77 15.70 -23.61 -27.38
N SER A 78 15.61 -22.64 -28.29
CA SER A 78 15.79 -22.85 -29.72
C SER A 78 17.24 -23.08 -30.15
N GLY A 79 18.19 -23.14 -29.21
CA GLY A 79 19.62 -23.30 -29.50
C GLY A 79 20.25 -22.12 -30.22
N ALA A 80 19.58 -20.95 -30.26
CA ALA A 80 20.05 -19.80 -31.03
C ALA A 80 21.25 -19.08 -30.38
N PHE A 81 21.55 -19.38 -29.10
CA PHE A 81 22.68 -18.84 -28.37
C PHE A 81 23.34 -19.89 -27.48
N THR A 82 24.66 -19.95 -27.46
CA THR A 82 25.49 -20.70 -26.50
C THR A 82 26.13 -19.71 -25.53
N SER A 83 25.49 -19.50 -24.37
CA SER A 83 26.02 -18.85 -23.16
C SER A 83 26.64 -17.43 -23.27
N TYR A 84 25.99 -16.44 -22.62
CA TYR A 84 26.68 -15.30 -22.01
C TYR A 84 26.15 -15.06 -20.59
N ASN A 85 26.92 -14.37 -19.74
CA ASN A 85 26.62 -14.18 -18.34
C ASN A 85 25.30 -13.40 -18.12
N PHE A 86 24.25 -14.07 -17.65
CA PHE A 86 22.93 -13.48 -17.39
C PHE A 86 22.80 -12.89 -15.97
N GLN A 87 23.89 -12.78 -15.22
CA GLN A 87 23.86 -12.35 -13.83
C GLN A 87 23.18 -10.98 -13.67
N ASP A 88 23.43 -10.04 -14.57
CA ASP A 88 22.84 -8.69 -14.52
C ASP A 88 21.31 -8.71 -14.69
N VAL A 89 20.77 -9.65 -15.49
CA VAL A 89 19.31 -9.82 -15.68
C VAL A 89 18.68 -10.43 -14.44
N ILE A 90 19.33 -11.44 -13.86
CA ILE A 90 18.89 -12.09 -12.61
C ILE A 90 18.92 -11.08 -11.45
N ASP A 91 19.96 -10.25 -11.38
CA ASP A 91 20.12 -9.25 -10.33
C ASP A 91 19.12 -8.10 -10.48
N GLY A 92 18.84 -7.67 -11.72
CA GLY A 92 17.75 -6.74 -12.02
C GLY A 92 16.39 -7.29 -11.59
N GLN A 93 16.14 -8.57 -11.82
CA GLN A 93 14.90 -9.23 -11.43
C GLN A 93 14.76 -9.36 -9.91
N LYS A 94 15.83 -9.72 -9.20
CA LYS A 94 15.83 -9.76 -7.72
C LYS A 94 15.49 -8.40 -7.12
N LYS A 95 16.10 -7.32 -7.62
CA LYS A 95 15.80 -5.95 -7.16
C LYS A 95 14.31 -5.60 -7.30
N ILE A 96 13.67 -6.00 -8.39
CA ILE A 96 12.23 -5.78 -8.60
C ILE A 96 11.39 -6.58 -7.58
N TYR A 97 11.76 -7.84 -7.32
CA TYR A 97 11.10 -8.66 -6.31
C TYR A 97 11.23 -8.07 -4.90
N ASP A 98 12.42 -7.57 -4.55
CA ASP A 98 12.67 -6.98 -3.23
C ASP A 98 11.81 -5.74 -3.00
N VAL A 99 11.73 -4.84 -3.99
CA VAL A 99 10.86 -3.64 -3.94
C VAL A 99 9.38 -4.03 -3.84
N LEU A 100 8.93 -5.04 -4.60
CA LEU A 100 7.55 -5.53 -4.51
C LEU A 100 7.24 -6.11 -3.12
N LEU A 101 8.17 -6.88 -2.53
CA LEU A 101 8.03 -7.42 -1.19
C LEU A 101 7.98 -6.32 -0.14
N GLU A 102 8.78 -5.26 -0.29
CA GLU A 102 8.78 -4.11 0.61
C GLU A 102 7.43 -3.37 0.57
N ILE A 103 6.88 -3.13 -0.63
CA ILE A 103 5.55 -2.51 -0.81
C ILE A 103 4.44 -3.36 -0.15
N VAL A 104 4.51 -4.69 -0.28
CA VAL A 104 3.53 -5.60 0.34
C VAL A 104 3.67 -5.61 1.86
N ARG A 105 4.90 -5.65 2.39
CA ARG A 105 5.17 -5.65 3.84
C ARG A 105 4.74 -4.35 4.50
N ASN A 106 4.97 -3.21 3.85
CA ASN A 106 4.53 -1.90 4.35
C ASN A 106 3.00 -1.75 4.40
N ARG A 107 2.23 -2.59 3.68
CA ARG A 107 0.77 -2.65 3.79
C ARG A 107 0.24 -3.56 4.92
N GLN A 108 1.06 -4.45 5.48
CA GLN A 108 0.61 -5.36 6.55
C GLN A 108 0.59 -4.73 7.95
N TRP A 109 1.29 -3.60 8.15
CA TRP A 109 1.35 -2.88 9.44
C TRP A 109 0.19 -1.91 9.70
N GLN A 110 -0.83 -1.89 8.84
CA GLN A 110 -1.95 -0.94 8.88
C GLN A 110 -3.31 -1.64 9.14
N ARG A 111 -3.33 -2.86 9.69
CA ARG A 111 -4.55 -3.59 10.08
C ARG A 111 -4.70 -3.74 11.57
#